data_AF-T0YQ66-F1
#
_entry.id   AF-T0YQ66-F1
#
_cell.length_a   1.000
_cell.length_b   1.000
_cell.length_c   1.000
_cell.angle_alpha   90.00
_cell.angle_beta   90.00
_cell.angle_gamma   90.00
#
_symmetry.space_group_name_H-M   'P 1'
#
loop_
_entity.id
_entity.type
_entity.pdbx_description
1 polymer ?
#
loop_
_entity_poly.entity_id
_entity_poly.type
_entity_poly.pdbx_seq_one_letter_code
_entity_poly.pdbx_strand_id
1 'polypeptide(L)'
;HRLRIRCKRLRYAIEFTGDLYGGDVKAYARQVATLQDQLGLIQDAETAAVRLEQIALGEGGASLPRATVFAMGLVAQRRIVEAENRLAKLPRAEHLVNGKLWDRAVAKMEARRKDAIETGGETAGETAVSRRPARARPVSAVAAPLARAQKVADAAQ
;
A
#
# COMPACT_ATOMS: atom_id res chain seq x y z
N HIS A 1 -9.59 0.84 -8.82
CA HIS A 1 -8.57 -0.16 -8.40
C HIS A 1 -7.14 0.39 -8.20
N ARG A 2 -6.44 0.91 -9.23
CA ARG A 2 -5.02 1.36 -9.12
C ARG A 2 -4.76 2.35 -7.98
N LEU A 3 -5.67 3.32 -7.79
CA LEU A 3 -5.58 4.29 -6.69
C LEU A 3 -5.53 3.61 -5.31
N ARG A 4 -6.39 2.62 -5.06
CA ARG A 4 -6.42 1.84 -3.80
C ARG A 4 -5.08 1.17 -3.52
N ILE A 5 -4.43 0.58 -4.52
CA ILE A 5 -3.09 -0.03 -4.38
C ILE A 5 -2.06 1.02 -4.00
N ARG A 6 -2.05 2.18 -4.68
CA ARG A 6 -1.12 3.28 -4.37
C ARG A 6 -1.34 3.82 -2.97
N CYS A 7 -2.58 4.04 -2.55
CA CYS A 7 -2.91 4.45 -1.19
C CYS A 7 -2.42 3.43 -0.16
N LYS A 8 -2.58 2.11 -0.40
CA LYS A 8 -2.06 1.07 0.51
C LYS A 8 -0.55 1.15 0.66
N ARG A 9 0.17 1.25 -0.46
CA ARG A 9 1.63 1.40 -0.46
C ARG A 9 2.08 2.65 0.29
N LEU A 10 1.41 3.78 0.04
CA LEU A 10 1.68 5.04 0.72
C LEU A 10 1.46 4.91 2.23
N ARG A 11 0.32 4.36 2.66
CA ARG A 11 0.03 4.13 4.08
C ARG A 11 1.09 3.24 4.73
N TYR A 12 1.45 2.11 4.12
CA TYR A 12 2.46 1.22 4.69
C TYR A 12 3.84 1.87 4.78
N ALA A 13 4.24 2.65 3.77
CA ALA A 13 5.48 3.41 3.81
C ALA A 13 5.49 4.42 4.97
N ILE A 14 4.36 5.11 5.19
CA ILE A 14 4.25 6.10 6.26
C ILE A 14 4.09 5.43 7.63
N GLU A 15 3.35 4.35 7.77
CA GLU A 15 3.23 3.61 9.04
C GLU A 15 4.58 3.05 9.47
N PHE A 16 5.35 2.50 8.53
CA PHE A 16 6.70 2.01 8.78
C PHE A 16 7.68 3.12 9.21
N THR A 17 7.56 4.31 8.62
CA THR A 17 8.47 5.43 8.89
C THR A 17 7.93 6.46 9.88
N GLY A 18 6.69 6.30 10.35
CA GLY A 18 5.95 7.35 11.06
C GLY A 18 6.54 7.71 12.41
N ASP A 19 7.17 6.76 13.09
CA ASP A 19 7.87 6.99 14.35
C ASP A 19 9.13 7.86 14.16
N LEU A 20 9.71 7.88 12.96
CA LEU A 20 10.87 8.72 12.64
C LEU A 20 10.48 10.18 12.43
N TYR A 21 9.29 10.47 11.90
CA TYR A 21 8.93 11.84 11.49
C TYR A 21 7.92 12.54 12.41
N GLY A 22 7.31 11.82 13.34
CA GLY A 22 6.45 12.39 14.39
C GLY A 22 4.99 12.59 13.99
N GLY A 23 4.30 13.45 14.74
CA GLY A 23 2.83 13.53 14.75
C GLY A 23 2.16 13.95 13.43
N ASP A 24 2.76 14.88 12.68
CA ASP A 24 2.18 15.37 11.41
C ASP A 24 2.14 14.27 10.33
N VAL A 25 3.19 13.45 10.26
CA VAL A 25 3.27 12.32 9.32
C VAL A 25 2.25 11.24 9.69
N LYS A 26 2.08 10.96 10.99
CA LYS A 26 1.01 10.06 11.47
C LYS A 26 -0.39 10.62 11.19
N ALA A 27 -0.58 11.94 11.27
CA ALA A 27 -1.86 12.57 10.94
C ALA A 27 -2.19 12.43 9.45
N TYR A 28 -1.21 12.59 8.56
CA TYR A 28 -1.39 12.34 7.13
C TYR A 28 -1.70 10.86 6.84
N ALA A 29 -1.03 9.91 7.51
CA ALA A 29 -1.34 8.49 7.38
C ALA A 29 -2.82 8.17 7.69
N ARG A 30 -3.37 8.76 8.75
CA ARG A 30 -4.79 8.65 9.11
C ARG A 30 -5.70 9.20 8.02
N GLN A 31 -5.35 10.33 7.41
CA GLN A 31 -6.11 10.91 6.31
C GLN A 31 -6.13 9.98 5.07
N VAL A 32 -4.98 9.39 4.74
CA VAL A 32 -4.87 8.39 3.67
C VAL A 32 -5.70 7.14 3.99
N ALA A 33 -5.77 6.72 5.26
CA ALA A 33 -6.64 5.63 5.68
C ALA A 33 -8.12 5.94 5.44
N THR A 34 -8.60 7.15 5.76
CA THR A 34 -9.98 7.56 5.45
C THR A 34 -10.29 7.46 3.96
N LEU A 35 -9.35 7.86 3.09
CA LEU A 35 -9.50 7.69 1.64
C LEU A 35 -9.57 6.21 1.24
N GLN A 36 -8.73 5.36 1.83
CA GLN A 36 -8.78 3.92 1.58
C GLN A 36 -10.11 3.30 1.97
N ASP A 37 -10.72 3.72 3.08
CA ASP A 37 -12.00 3.21 3.54
C ASP A 37 -13.10 3.50 2.50
N GLN A 38 -13.13 4.72 1.95
CA GLN A 38 -14.08 5.07 0.89
C GLN A 38 -13.86 4.26 -0.39
N LEU A 39 -12.60 4.08 -0.79
CA LEU A 39 -12.24 3.25 -1.95
C LEU A 39 -12.55 1.76 -1.71
N GLY A 40 -12.47 1.30 -0.46
CA GLY A 40 -12.86 -0.04 -0.03
C GLY A 40 -14.36 -0.26 -0.23
N LEU A 41 -15.19 0.64 0.29
CA LEU A 41 -16.65 0.55 0.17
C LEU A 41 -17.14 0.54 -1.28
N ILE A 42 -16.50 1.30 -2.17
CA ILE A 42 -16.82 1.24 -3.61
C ILE A 42 -16.51 -0.15 -4.17
N GLN A 43 -15.30 -0.67 -3.90
CA GLN A 43 -14.89 -1.98 -4.40
C GLN A 43 -15.74 -3.10 -3.81
N ASP A 44 -16.15 -3.01 -2.54
CA ASP A 44 -16.97 -4.01 -1.87
C ASP A 44 -18.37 -4.07 -2.50
N ALA A 45 -18.95 -2.91 -2.83
CA ALA A 45 -20.23 -2.81 -3.53
C ALA A 45 -20.14 -3.41 -4.95
N GLU A 46 -19.10 -3.08 -5.73
CA GLU A 46 -18.83 -3.69 -7.05
C GLU A 46 -18.66 -5.21 -6.94
N THR A 47 -17.86 -5.66 -5.98
CA THR A 47 -17.60 -7.10 -5.76
C THR A 47 -18.87 -7.84 -5.34
N ALA A 48 -19.72 -7.23 -4.52
CA ALA A 48 -21.00 -7.81 -4.12
C ALA A 48 -21.96 -7.98 -5.32
N ALA A 49 -22.04 -7.00 -6.22
CA ALA A 49 -22.85 -7.10 -7.43
C ALA A 49 -22.36 -8.25 -8.34
N VAL A 50 -21.05 -8.32 -8.58
CA VAL A 50 -20.44 -9.39 -9.40
C VAL A 50 -20.66 -10.76 -8.76
N ARG A 51 -20.54 -10.88 -7.44
CA ARG A 51 -20.80 -12.17 -6.75
C ARG A 51 -22.26 -12.60 -6.87
N LEU A 52 -23.21 -11.67 -6.76
CA LEU A 52 -24.63 -11.99 -6.94
C LEU A 52 -24.90 -12.48 -8.36
N GLU A 53 -24.32 -11.83 -9.36
CA GLU A 53 -24.40 -12.27 -10.76
C GLU A 53 -23.80 -13.67 -10.95
N GLN A 54 -22.60 -13.92 -10.42
CA GLN A 54 -21.95 -15.23 -10.49
C GLN A 54 -22.77 -16.34 -9.83
N ILE A 55 -23.42 -16.07 -8.70
CA ILE A 55 -24.31 -17.04 -8.06
C ILE A 55 -25.57 -17.26 -8.90
N ALA A 56 -26.16 -16.20 -9.43
CA ALA A 56 -27.41 -16.27 -10.19
C ALA A 56 -27.25 -16.96 -11.55
N LEU A 57 -26.08 -16.80 -12.20
CA LEU A 57 -25.80 -17.33 -13.53
C LEU A 57 -24.93 -18.60 -13.52
N GLY A 58 -24.30 -18.94 -12.39
CA GLY A 58 -23.52 -20.16 -12.22
C GLY A 58 -24.38 -21.38 -11.92
N GLU A 59 -23.71 -22.51 -11.67
CA GLU A 59 -24.37 -23.81 -11.37
C GLU A 59 -25.35 -23.73 -10.20
N GLY A 60 -25.03 -22.94 -9.17
CA GLY A 60 -25.92 -22.71 -8.02
C GLY A 60 -27.23 -22.03 -8.42
N GLY A 61 -27.20 -21.13 -9.42
CA GLY A 61 -28.34 -20.36 -9.90
C GLY A 61 -29.38 -21.20 -10.66
N ALA A 62 -28.95 -22.29 -11.29
CA ALA A 62 -29.84 -23.21 -12.02
C ALA A 62 -30.91 -23.84 -11.12
N SER A 63 -30.62 -23.98 -9.83
CA SER A 63 -31.56 -24.51 -8.82
C SER A 63 -32.43 -23.45 -8.16
N LEU A 64 -32.15 -22.16 -8.37
CA LEU A 64 -32.85 -21.07 -7.68
C LEU A 64 -34.20 -20.76 -8.34
N PRO A 65 -35.26 -20.47 -7.55
CA PRO A 65 -36.49 -19.94 -8.09
C PRO A 65 -36.26 -18.63 -8.86
N ARG A 66 -37.01 -18.42 -9.94
CA ARG A 66 -36.93 -17.18 -10.76
C ARG A 66 -37.13 -15.91 -9.93
N ALA A 67 -38.00 -15.96 -8.91
CA ALA A 67 -38.20 -14.86 -7.98
C ALA A 67 -36.93 -14.52 -7.18
N THR A 68 -36.14 -15.53 -6.80
CA THR A 68 -34.86 -15.35 -6.12
C THR A 68 -33.84 -14.70 -7.05
N VAL A 69 -33.71 -15.20 -8.29
CA VAL A 69 -32.82 -14.62 -9.31
C VAL A 69 -33.18 -13.16 -9.58
N PHE A 70 -34.48 -12.86 -9.69
CA PHE A 70 -34.96 -11.48 -9.85
C PHE A 70 -34.59 -10.59 -8.64
N ALA A 71 -34.82 -11.06 -7.42
CA ALA A 71 -34.45 -10.33 -6.21
C ALA A 71 -32.94 -10.08 -6.11
N MET A 72 -32.11 -11.06 -6.49
CA MET A 72 -30.66 -10.91 -6.56
C MET A 72 -30.26 -9.82 -7.56
N GLY A 73 -30.90 -9.77 -8.74
CA GLY A 73 -30.70 -8.71 -9.72
C GLY A 73 -31.01 -7.32 -9.16
N LEU A 74 -32.12 -7.17 -8.42
CA LEU A 74 -32.47 -5.90 -7.76
C LEU A 74 -31.42 -5.47 -6.72
N VAL A 75 -30.92 -6.43 -5.92
CA VAL A 75 -29.87 -6.16 -4.93
C VAL A 75 -28.55 -5.80 -5.61
N ALA A 76 -28.17 -6.51 -6.68
CA ALA A 76 -26.96 -6.22 -7.45
C ALA A 76 -27.02 -4.80 -8.04
N GLN A 77 -28.14 -4.41 -8.65
CA GLN A 77 -28.32 -3.06 -9.18
C GLN A 77 -28.19 -1.99 -8.08
N ARG A 78 -28.78 -2.23 -6.91
CA ARG A 78 -28.64 -1.31 -5.77
C ARG A 78 -27.19 -1.13 -5.35
N ARG A 79 -26.37 -2.20 -5.39
CA ARG A 79 -24.94 -2.14 -5.08
C ARG A 79 -24.15 -1.36 -6.12
N ILE A 80 -24.47 -1.52 -7.40
CA ILE A 80 -23.86 -0.74 -8.49
C ILE A 80 -24.15 0.76 -8.29
N VAL A 81 -25.42 1.12 -8.08
CA VAL A 81 -25.83 2.51 -7.81
C VAL A 81 -25.16 3.07 -6.55
N GLU A 82 -24.98 2.25 -5.52
CA GLU A 82 -24.23 2.64 -4.32
C GLU A 82 -22.76 2.96 -4.63
N ALA A 83 -22.09 2.12 -5.43
CA ALA A 83 -20.71 2.34 -5.85
C ALA A 83 -20.57 3.63 -6.66
N GLU A 84 -21.47 3.88 -7.61
CA GLU A 84 -21.51 5.10 -8.42
C GLU A 84 -21.71 6.35 -7.56
N ASN A 85 -22.67 6.32 -6.63
CA ASN A 85 -22.93 7.44 -5.71
C ASN A 85 -21.74 7.76 -4.80
N ARG A 86 -20.97 6.73 -4.41
CA ARG A 86 -19.73 6.92 -3.63
C ARG A 86 -18.62 7.48 -4.51
N LEU A 87 -18.48 6.98 -5.74
CA LEU A 87 -17.50 7.47 -6.71
C LEU A 87 -17.75 8.95 -7.06
N ALA A 88 -19.01 9.37 -7.23
CA ALA A 88 -19.36 10.76 -7.49
C ALA A 88 -18.97 11.72 -6.34
N LYS A 89 -18.76 11.21 -5.13
CA LYS A 89 -18.31 11.99 -3.95
C LYS A 89 -16.79 12.02 -3.79
N LEU A 90 -16.05 11.18 -4.50
CA LEU A 90 -14.58 11.16 -4.48
C LEU A 90 -13.86 12.39 -5.08
N PRO A 91 -14.44 13.27 -5.93
CA PRO A 91 -13.77 14.52 -6.34
C PRO A 91 -13.42 15.42 -5.14
N ARG A 92 -14.14 15.26 -4.02
CA ARG A 92 -13.78 15.89 -2.74
C ARG A 92 -12.66 15.17 -2.01
N ALA A 93 -12.08 14.09 -2.50
CA ALA A 93 -11.09 13.31 -1.79
C ALA A 93 -9.65 13.58 -2.29
N GLU A 94 -9.47 14.37 -3.36
CA GLU A 94 -8.16 14.74 -3.89
C GLU A 94 -7.30 15.51 -2.87
N HIS A 95 -7.92 16.40 -2.10
CA HIS A 95 -7.24 17.13 -1.01
C HIS A 95 -6.79 16.20 0.13
N LEU A 96 -7.24 14.95 0.17
CA LEU A 96 -6.75 13.95 1.12
C LEU A 96 -5.36 13.43 0.75
N VAL A 97 -4.98 13.55 -0.52
CA VAL A 97 -3.66 13.10 -1.01
C VAL A 97 -2.71 14.28 -1.16
N ASN A 98 -3.21 15.41 -1.68
CA ASN A 98 -2.39 16.59 -2.06
C ASN A 98 -2.73 17.85 -1.25
N GLY A 99 -3.32 17.72 -0.06
CA GLY A 99 -3.72 18.87 0.77
C GLY A 99 -2.70 19.27 1.84
N LYS A 100 -3.09 20.21 2.71
CA LYS A 100 -2.21 20.78 3.76
C LYS A 100 -1.53 19.77 4.68
N LEU A 101 -2.14 18.61 4.90
CA LEU A 101 -1.55 17.54 5.71
C LEU A 101 -0.38 16.85 4.98
N TRP A 102 -0.49 16.69 3.66
CA TRP A 102 0.62 16.26 2.81
C TRP A 102 1.76 17.27 2.84
N ASP A 103 1.46 18.55 2.64
CA ASP A 103 2.48 19.61 2.64
C ASP A 103 3.27 19.64 3.95
N ARG A 104 2.56 19.53 5.09
CA ARG A 104 3.18 19.45 6.41
C ARG A 104 4.02 18.18 6.59
N ALA A 105 3.50 17.04 6.15
CA ALA A 105 4.22 15.78 6.24
C ALA A 105 5.53 15.84 5.42
N VAL A 106 5.48 16.35 4.18
CA VAL A 106 6.66 16.54 3.33
C VAL A 106 7.65 17.52 3.94
N ALA A 107 7.17 18.68 4.42
CA ALA A 107 8.04 19.67 5.06
C ALA A 107 8.80 19.06 6.27
N LYS A 108 8.12 18.22 7.06
CA LYS A 108 8.74 17.54 8.20
C LYS A 108 9.78 16.50 7.77
N MET A 109 9.50 15.73 6.72
CA MET A 109 10.45 14.77 6.15
C MET A 109 11.68 15.47 5.57
N GLU A 110 11.48 16.57 4.85
CA GLU A 110 12.57 17.36 4.26
C GLU A 110 13.43 18.06 5.30
N ALA A 111 12.83 18.64 6.35
CA ALA A 111 13.58 19.20 7.47
C ALA A 111 14.49 18.15 8.12
N ARG A 112 13.93 16.97 8.45
CA ARG A 112 14.71 15.89 9.05
C ARG A 112 15.79 15.32 8.12
N ARG A 113 15.56 15.35 6.80
CA ARG A 113 16.58 14.99 5.80
C ARG A 113 17.75 15.97 5.83
N LYS A 114 17.48 17.28 5.92
CA LYS A 114 18.52 18.31 6.02
C LYS A 114 19.34 18.16 7.31
N ASP A 115 18.66 18.03 8.45
CA ASP A 115 19.32 17.82 9.75
C ASP A 115 20.26 16.60 9.71
N ALA A 116 19.81 15.48 9.11
CA ALA A 116 20.62 14.27 9.00
C ALA A 116 21.86 14.44 8.09
N ILE A 117 21.76 15.25 7.04
CA ILE A 117 22.90 15.56 6.15
C ILE A 117 23.90 16.46 6.88
N GLU A 118 23.43 17.43 7.66
CA GLU A 118 24.27 18.35 8.44
C GLU A 118 25.00 17.61 9.58
N THR A 119 24.29 16.83 10.40
CA THR A 119 24.90 16.00 11.47
C THR A 119 25.81 14.89 10.91
N GLY A 120 25.46 14.32 9.75
CA GLY A 120 26.30 13.34 9.04
C GLY A 120 27.59 13.94 8.49
N GLY A 121 27.56 15.21 8.08
CA GLY A 121 28.73 15.97 7.64
C GLY A 121 29.68 16.30 8.81
N GLU A 122 29.14 16.66 9.98
CA GLU A 122 29.92 16.94 11.19
C GLU A 122 30.62 15.67 11.72
N THR A 123 29.93 14.54 11.76
CA THR A 123 30.53 13.26 12.21
C THR A 123 31.61 12.73 11.26
N ALA A 124 31.50 12.96 9.94
CA ALA A 124 32.57 12.63 9.00
C ALA A 124 33.82 13.49 9.18
N GLY A 125 33.66 14.76 9.58
CA GLY A 125 34.76 15.68 9.90
C GLY A 125 35.47 15.33 11.21
N GLU A 126 34.74 14.90 12.23
CA GLU A 126 35.32 14.61 13.56
C GLU A 126 35.94 13.20 13.66
N THR A 127 35.44 12.23 12.88
CA THR A 127 36.02 10.86 12.87
C THR A 127 37.30 10.74 12.05
N ALA A 128 37.63 11.72 11.19
CA ALA A 128 38.81 11.69 10.33
C ALA A 128 40.14 11.93 11.08
N VAL A 129 40.11 12.40 12.33
CA VAL A 129 41.33 12.74 13.09
C VAL A 129 41.88 11.59 13.95
N SER A 130 41.16 10.50 14.20
CA SER A 130 41.62 9.51 15.19
C SER A 130 41.22 8.05 14.96
N ARG A 131 41.45 7.50 13.76
CA ARG A 131 41.49 6.03 13.57
C ARG A 131 42.60 5.60 12.63
N ARG A 132 43.81 5.44 13.18
CA ARG A 132 44.83 4.56 12.57
C ARG A 132 44.23 3.15 12.48
N PRO A 133 44.15 2.51 11.31
CA PRO A 133 43.66 1.13 11.24
C PRO A 133 44.70 0.19 11.83
N ALA A 134 44.30 -0.59 12.84
CA ALA A 134 45.09 -1.72 13.31
C ALA A 134 45.19 -2.76 12.18
N ARG A 135 46.42 -3.22 11.88
CA ARG A 135 46.70 -4.23 10.87
C ARG A 135 45.86 -5.50 11.12
N ALA A 136 45.03 -5.88 10.15
CA ALA A 136 44.34 -7.16 10.13
C ALA A 136 45.33 -8.29 9.77
N ARG A 137 45.32 -9.39 10.53
CA ARG A 137 45.99 -10.66 10.18
C ARG A 137 45.20 -11.38 9.09
N PRO A 138 45.86 -12.11 8.16
CA PRO A 138 45.17 -12.78 7.06
C PRO A 138 44.39 -13.99 7.58
N VAL A 139 43.11 -14.08 7.19
CA VAL A 139 42.29 -15.28 7.37
C VAL A 139 42.52 -16.19 6.17
N SER A 140 42.94 -17.43 6.45
CA SER A 140 43.18 -18.46 5.44
C SER A 140 41.90 -18.81 4.67
N ALA A 141 42.02 -18.83 3.34
CA ALA A 141 40.96 -19.22 2.43
C ALA A 141 40.75 -20.74 2.45
N VAL A 142 39.51 -21.18 2.67
CA VAL A 142 39.09 -22.55 2.35
C VAL A 142 38.10 -22.49 1.19
N ALA A 143 38.47 -23.18 0.13
CA ALA A 143 37.86 -23.19 -1.19
C ALA A 143 36.46 -23.87 -1.21
N ALA A 144 35.62 -23.41 -2.13
CA ALA A 144 34.36 -24.03 -2.53
C ALA A 144 34.57 -25.42 -3.18
N PRO A 145 33.49 -26.15 -3.51
CA PRO A 145 32.98 -25.96 -4.86
C PRO A 145 31.45 -25.88 -5.01
N LEU A 146 31.08 -25.14 -6.05
CA LEU A 146 29.77 -24.99 -6.67
C LEU A 146 29.24 -26.33 -7.22
N ALA A 147 27.96 -26.60 -7.01
CA ALA A 147 27.18 -27.45 -7.90
C ALA A 147 25.78 -26.84 -8.14
N ARG A 148 25.47 -26.79 -9.42
CA ARG A 148 24.40 -26.11 -10.15
C ARG A 148 23.20 -27.05 -10.28
N ALA A 149 21.97 -26.57 -10.08
CA ALA A 149 20.79 -27.16 -10.73
C ALA A 149 19.65 -26.15 -10.79
N GLN A 150 18.99 -26.13 -11.94
CA GLN A 150 18.13 -25.09 -12.46
C GLN A 150 16.75 -25.68 -12.79
N LYS A 151 15.72 -24.84 -12.67
CA LYS A 151 14.36 -24.95 -13.25
C LYS A 151 13.49 -26.15 -12.82
N VAL A 152 12.32 -25.83 -12.25
CA VAL A 152 11.06 -26.43 -12.69
C VAL A 152 10.00 -25.33 -12.73
N ALA A 153 9.55 -25.01 -13.94
CA ALA A 153 8.28 -24.37 -14.23
C ALA A 153 7.45 -25.39 -15.03
N ASP A 154 6.15 -25.38 -14.78
CA ASP A 154 5.05 -26.03 -15.50
C ASP A 154 4.97 -27.57 -15.50
N ALA A 155 3.97 -28.10 -14.79
CA ALA A 155 2.79 -28.74 -15.38
C ALA A 155 2.01 -29.60 -14.36
N ALA A 156 0.75 -29.26 -14.12
CA ALA A 156 -0.40 -30.17 -13.87
C ALA A 156 -1.64 -29.26 -13.75
N GLN A 157 -2.41 -29.11 -14.83
CA GLN A 157 -3.65 -29.86 -15.11
C GLN A 157 -4.82 -29.38 -14.26
#